data_AF-A0A1I4K7B7-F1
#
_entry.id   AF-A0A1I4K7B7-F1
#
_cell.length_a   1.000
_cell.length_b   1.000
_cell.length_c   1.000
_cell.angle_alpha   90.00
_cell.angle_beta   90.00
_cell.angle_gamma   90.00
#
_symmetry.space_group_name_H-M   'P 1'
#
loop_
_entity.id
_entity.type
_entity.pdbx_description
1 polymer ?
#
loop_
_entity_poly.entity_id
_entity_poly.type
_entity_poly.pdbx_seq_one_letter_code
_entity_poly.pdbx_strand_id
1 'polypeptide(L)'
;MAMVDEMKRPIPIMLGIVAIVGWIYAFVLMGERTDLRTNLADQTQAVGTVEDLQGQVAALSSETDALTAQRDEINAEITTQQSSMSNLESEVAAAQSSLDQITSEQSAIEDQLTPMREEIAGFETARAEAENNLTAATQELADVGNRLKEARDSQAQLQEQLSVLTDDTSRLAQEASDAEARVQQAREAEAASQTAVATATEQLEALTAERDTVSKALEDMTQRRDQLMADTMAAEEQQQSVQAIITQLSDNLATRSQLLADIEQRITDLQDQNAQDNQDTQVQNTQEHEPSDQDVEVQSNGQATTTLAPGSYSSGAISMILAEDGRFTLSHAERDEEVAGRYVASEGQLTLIDAKGDVGTTIFPMTCGVQHAEAGFALAQVGEQVCPLAGLTWQTQ
;
A
#
# COMPACT_ATOMS: atom_id res chain seq x y z
N MET A 1 -68.55 29.90 -179.13
CA MET A 1 -69.70 30.23 -180.00
C MET A 1 -70.35 31.47 -179.37
N ALA A 2 -70.35 32.65 -180.02
CA ALA A 2 -71.17 33.07 -181.19
C ALA A 2 -72.61 33.41 -180.74
N MET A 3 -73.30 34.52 -181.11
CA MET A 3 -73.11 35.69 -182.03
C MET A 3 -73.90 36.92 -181.42
N VAL A 4 -73.86 38.22 -181.80
CA VAL A 4 -73.91 38.99 -183.08
C VAL A 4 -75.30 38.87 -183.77
N ASP A 5 -76.08 39.90 -184.16
CA ASP A 5 -76.09 41.39 -184.20
C ASP A 5 -77.50 41.88 -183.72
N GLU A 6 -77.89 43.13 -183.36
CA GLU A 6 -77.52 44.55 -183.60
C GLU A 6 -78.45 45.37 -184.57
N MET A 7 -78.79 46.60 -184.14
CA MET A 7 -79.37 47.77 -184.83
C MET A 7 -80.88 47.89 -185.25
N LYS A 8 -81.43 49.06 -184.85
CA LYS A 8 -82.37 50.00 -185.57
C LYS A 8 -83.92 49.81 -185.61
N ARG A 9 -84.61 50.61 -184.75
CA ARG A 9 -85.42 51.86 -185.05
C ARG A 9 -86.57 51.85 -186.12
N PRO A 10 -87.53 52.84 -186.15
CA PRO A 10 -87.96 53.88 -185.16
C PRO A 10 -89.50 54.24 -185.12
N ILE A 11 -89.87 55.36 -184.43
CA ILE A 11 -91.10 56.23 -184.51
C ILE A 11 -92.45 55.73 -183.82
N PRO A 12 -93.48 56.57 -183.47
CA PRO A 12 -93.57 57.15 -182.09
C PRO A 12 -94.96 57.38 -181.37
N ILE A 13 -94.87 57.83 -180.09
CA ILE A 13 -95.66 58.91 -179.40
C ILE A 13 -97.08 58.68 -178.76
N MET A 14 -97.26 59.33 -177.57
CA MET A 14 -98.45 59.56 -176.70
C MET A 14 -99.15 58.35 -176.01
N LEU A 15 -99.86 58.48 -174.88
CA LEU A 15 -99.73 59.31 -173.64
C LEU A 15 -100.75 58.78 -172.58
N GLY A 16 -100.39 58.64 -171.30
CA GLY A 16 -101.38 58.28 -170.24
C GLY A 16 -100.78 58.04 -168.85
N ILE A 17 -100.90 59.03 -167.94
CA ILE A 17 -100.03 59.15 -166.75
C ILE A 17 -100.61 58.57 -165.42
N VAL A 18 -101.87 58.13 -165.39
CA VAL A 18 -102.59 57.84 -164.13
C VAL A 18 -102.09 56.59 -163.37
N ALA A 19 -101.55 55.57 -164.06
CA ALA A 19 -101.21 54.28 -163.42
C ALA A 19 -99.95 54.32 -162.52
N ILE A 20 -99.03 55.26 -162.74
CA ILE A 20 -97.70 55.27 -162.09
C ILE A 20 -97.80 55.66 -160.60
N VAL A 21 -98.70 56.59 -160.26
CA VAL A 21 -98.86 57.09 -158.87
C VAL A 21 -99.32 55.98 -157.93
N GLY A 22 -100.20 55.08 -158.38
CA GLY A 22 -100.68 53.95 -157.59
C GLY A 22 -99.59 52.93 -157.25
N TRP A 23 -98.65 52.68 -158.18
CA TRP A 23 -97.52 51.78 -157.95
C TRP A 23 -96.47 52.37 -157.00
N ILE A 24 -96.22 53.68 -157.05
CA ILE A 24 -95.31 54.36 -156.11
C ILE A 24 -95.84 54.22 -154.67
N TYR A 25 -97.14 54.41 -154.45
CA TYR A 25 -97.74 54.28 -153.13
C TYR A 25 -97.64 52.85 -152.56
N ALA A 26 -97.84 51.83 -153.38
CA ALA A 26 -97.69 50.43 -152.98
C ALA A 26 -96.23 50.05 -152.62
N PHE A 27 -95.24 50.66 -153.28
CA PHE A 27 -93.82 50.41 -152.98
C PHE A 27 -93.39 51.01 -151.63
N VAL A 28 -93.83 52.23 -151.31
CA VAL A 28 -93.59 52.86 -150.00
C VAL A 28 -94.16 52.02 -148.86
N LEU A 29 -95.42 51.58 -148.99
CA LEU A 29 -96.14 50.79 -147.98
C LEU A 29 -95.58 49.35 -147.82
N MET A 30 -94.71 48.91 -148.74
CA MET A 30 -93.94 47.67 -148.59
C MET A 30 -92.56 47.90 -147.95
N GLY A 31 -91.91 49.04 -148.23
CA GLY A 31 -90.63 49.43 -147.62
C GLY A 31 -90.71 49.54 -146.09
N GLU A 32 -91.76 50.19 -145.57
CA GLU A 32 -92.01 50.32 -144.13
C GLU A 32 -92.07 48.95 -143.41
N ARG A 33 -92.56 47.91 -144.09
CA ARG A 33 -92.63 46.54 -143.53
C ARG A 33 -91.29 45.81 -143.52
N THR A 34 -90.35 46.17 -144.39
CA THR A 34 -88.96 45.69 -144.30
C THR A 34 -88.24 46.37 -143.14
N ASP A 35 -88.34 47.69 -143.00
CA ASP A 35 -87.63 48.43 -141.94
C ASP A 35 -88.12 48.03 -140.54
N LEU A 36 -89.42 47.79 -140.35
CA LEU A 36 -89.93 47.24 -139.07
C LEU A 36 -89.41 45.82 -138.78
N ARG A 37 -89.13 45.00 -139.81
CA ARG A 37 -88.57 43.65 -139.61
C ARG A 37 -87.08 43.70 -139.30
N THR A 38 -86.33 44.58 -139.94
CA THR A 38 -84.92 44.82 -139.63
C THR A 38 -84.79 45.33 -138.19
N ASN A 39 -85.54 46.38 -137.80
CA ASN A 39 -85.55 46.89 -136.43
C ASN A 39 -85.92 45.83 -135.38
N LEU A 40 -86.80 44.87 -135.70
CA LEU A 40 -87.20 43.81 -134.77
C LEU A 40 -86.14 42.69 -134.68
N ALA A 41 -85.43 42.39 -135.78
CA ALA A 41 -84.24 41.55 -135.76
C ALA A 41 -83.09 42.22 -134.99
N ASP A 42 -82.85 43.52 -135.21
CA ASP A 42 -81.85 44.33 -134.51
C ASP A 42 -82.18 44.42 -133.01
N GLN A 43 -83.46 44.57 -132.63
CA GLN A 43 -83.89 44.48 -131.23
C GLN A 43 -83.67 43.08 -130.65
N THR A 44 -83.95 42.02 -131.41
CA THR A 44 -83.72 40.63 -130.94
C THR A 44 -82.24 40.36 -130.73
N GLN A 45 -81.38 40.85 -131.64
CA GLN A 45 -79.93 40.77 -131.51
C GLN A 45 -79.41 41.66 -130.37
N ALA A 46 -79.94 42.86 -130.20
CA ALA A 46 -79.62 43.74 -129.08
C ALA A 46 -79.99 43.09 -127.73
N VAL A 47 -81.17 42.47 -127.62
CA VAL A 47 -81.58 41.67 -126.45
C VAL A 47 -80.60 40.53 -126.22
N GLY A 48 -80.22 39.77 -127.24
CA GLY A 48 -79.20 38.71 -127.12
C GLY A 48 -77.83 39.22 -126.66
N THR A 49 -77.38 40.39 -127.13
CA THR A 49 -76.14 41.02 -126.63
C THR A 49 -76.27 41.58 -125.22
N VAL A 50 -77.47 42.00 -124.80
CA VAL A 50 -77.74 42.41 -123.41
C VAL A 50 -77.80 41.21 -122.48
N GLU A 51 -78.33 40.07 -122.93
CA GLU A 51 -78.33 38.80 -122.21
C GLU A 51 -76.90 38.23 -122.06
N ASP A 52 -76.08 38.29 -123.11
CA ASP A 52 -74.66 37.94 -123.05
C ASP A 52 -73.86 38.88 -122.12
N LEU A 53 -74.06 40.20 -122.22
CA LEU A 53 -73.45 41.16 -121.30
C LEU A 53 -73.92 40.97 -119.85
N GLN A 54 -75.18 40.59 -119.61
CA GLN A 54 -75.67 40.21 -118.28
C GLN A 54 -75.00 38.92 -117.79
N GLY A 55 -74.77 37.94 -118.66
CA GLY A 55 -73.99 36.74 -118.36
C GLY A 55 -72.53 37.07 -118.00
N GLN A 56 -71.87 37.93 -118.76
CA GLN A 56 -70.51 38.41 -118.47
C GLN A 56 -70.46 39.20 -117.15
N VAL A 57 -71.43 40.08 -116.87
CA VAL A 57 -71.52 40.82 -115.59
C VAL A 57 -71.77 39.87 -114.42
N ALA A 58 -72.61 38.83 -114.58
CA ALA A 58 -72.84 37.82 -113.55
C ALA A 58 -71.58 36.97 -113.29
N ALA A 59 -70.85 36.60 -114.34
CA ALA A 59 -69.57 35.88 -114.22
C ALA A 59 -68.49 36.73 -113.52
N LEU A 60 -68.33 37.99 -113.94
CA LEU A 60 -67.38 38.93 -113.32
C LEU A 60 -67.79 39.30 -111.88
N SER A 61 -69.08 39.33 -111.55
CA SER A 61 -69.54 39.43 -110.15
C SER A 61 -69.08 38.22 -109.36
N SER A 62 -69.37 37.00 -109.85
CA SER A 62 -68.96 35.76 -109.17
C SER A 62 -67.44 35.62 -109.03
N GLU A 63 -66.65 36.14 -109.98
CA GLU A 63 -65.19 36.22 -109.89
C GLU A 63 -64.75 37.27 -108.86
N THR A 64 -65.41 38.43 -108.81
CA THR A 64 -65.17 39.49 -107.80
C THR A 64 -65.51 39.00 -106.38
N ASP A 65 -66.58 38.23 -106.23
CA ASP A 65 -67.00 37.60 -104.98
C ASP A 65 -66.00 36.52 -104.55
N ALA A 66 -65.53 35.68 -105.48
CA ALA A 66 -64.50 34.65 -105.22
C ALA A 66 -63.14 35.26 -104.85
N LEU A 67 -62.68 36.29 -105.57
CA LEU A 67 -61.45 37.03 -105.24
C LEU A 67 -61.59 37.81 -103.93
N THR A 68 -62.79 38.27 -103.58
CA THR A 68 -63.08 38.88 -102.28
C THR A 68 -62.96 37.85 -101.16
N ALA A 69 -63.58 36.68 -101.30
CA ALA A 69 -63.46 35.59 -100.34
C ALA A 69 -62.00 35.13 -100.16
N GLN A 70 -61.25 34.95 -101.25
CA GLN A 70 -59.83 34.60 -101.20
C GLN A 70 -58.98 35.68 -100.52
N ARG A 71 -59.26 36.97 -100.79
CA ARG A 71 -58.57 38.09 -100.13
C ARG A 71 -58.88 38.14 -98.63
N ASP A 72 -60.10 37.82 -98.22
CA ASP A 72 -60.48 37.79 -96.80
C ASP A 72 -59.95 36.54 -96.06
N GLU A 73 -59.81 35.41 -96.76
CA GLU A 73 -59.07 34.23 -96.28
C GLU A 73 -57.58 34.54 -96.07
N ILE A 74 -56.92 35.15 -97.07
CA ILE A 74 -55.51 35.60 -96.97
C ILE A 74 -55.34 36.63 -95.83
N ASN A 75 -56.28 37.56 -95.64
CA ASN A 75 -56.25 38.50 -94.51
C ASN A 75 -56.34 37.78 -93.15
N ALA A 76 -57.14 36.72 -93.04
CA ALA A 76 -57.24 35.89 -91.84
C ALA A 76 -55.96 35.06 -91.60
N GLU A 77 -55.34 34.51 -92.65
CA GLU A 77 -54.02 33.86 -92.58
C GLU A 77 -52.94 34.83 -92.11
N ILE A 78 -52.86 36.04 -92.70
CA ILE A 78 -51.90 37.08 -92.31
C ILE A 78 -52.08 37.46 -90.83
N THR A 79 -53.33 37.64 -90.37
CA THR A 79 -53.62 37.94 -88.96
C THR A 79 -53.18 36.81 -88.02
N THR A 80 -53.35 35.56 -88.46
CA THR A 80 -52.93 34.35 -87.73
C THR A 80 -51.40 34.22 -87.70
N GLN A 81 -50.71 34.51 -88.80
CA GLN A 81 -49.26 34.51 -88.90
C GLN A 81 -48.63 35.64 -88.06
N GLN A 82 -49.20 36.85 -88.08
CA GLN A 82 -48.79 37.95 -87.21
C GLN A 82 -48.91 37.60 -85.73
N SER A 83 -50.05 36.99 -85.33
CA SER A 83 -50.25 36.49 -83.97
C SER A 83 -49.22 35.40 -83.61
N SER A 84 -48.91 34.50 -84.55
CA SER A 84 -47.91 33.44 -84.36
C SER A 84 -46.48 33.98 -84.23
N MET A 85 -46.11 35.01 -85.01
CA MET A 85 -44.80 35.68 -84.88
C MET A 85 -44.68 36.39 -83.53
N SER A 86 -45.71 37.11 -83.09
CA SER A 86 -45.68 37.78 -81.78
C SER A 86 -45.58 36.80 -80.60
N ASN A 87 -46.25 35.63 -80.71
CA ASN A 87 -46.07 34.55 -79.75
C ASN A 87 -44.64 34.00 -79.75
N LEU A 88 -44.06 33.72 -80.93
CA LEU A 88 -42.69 33.24 -81.07
C LEU A 88 -41.65 34.25 -80.56
N GLU A 89 -41.84 35.54 -80.78
CA GLU A 89 -41.01 36.61 -80.19
C GLU A 89 -41.08 36.58 -78.66
N SER A 90 -42.26 36.38 -78.09
CA SER A 90 -42.44 36.23 -76.63
C SER A 90 -41.82 34.94 -76.09
N GLU A 91 -41.88 33.82 -76.82
CA GLU A 91 -41.25 32.56 -76.45
C GLU A 91 -39.71 32.66 -76.50
N VAL A 92 -39.15 33.31 -77.52
CA VAL A 92 -37.71 33.58 -77.63
C VAL A 92 -37.23 34.47 -76.49
N ALA A 93 -37.97 35.53 -76.15
CA ALA A 93 -37.64 36.40 -75.01
C ALA A 93 -37.67 35.64 -73.67
N ALA A 94 -38.68 34.79 -73.45
CA ALA A 94 -38.77 33.96 -72.25
C ALA A 94 -37.66 32.90 -72.18
N ALA A 95 -37.32 32.26 -73.30
CA ALA A 95 -36.24 31.29 -73.39
C ALA A 95 -34.87 31.95 -73.14
N GLN A 96 -34.63 33.15 -73.67
CA GLN A 96 -33.40 33.89 -73.43
C GLN A 96 -33.28 34.33 -71.95
N SER A 97 -34.35 34.87 -71.35
CA SER A 97 -34.37 35.18 -69.91
C SER A 97 -34.13 33.94 -69.04
N SER A 98 -34.55 32.75 -69.48
CA SER A 98 -34.31 31.48 -68.79
C SER A 98 -32.85 31.04 -68.92
N LEU A 99 -32.23 31.25 -70.10
CA LEU A 99 -30.81 30.98 -70.34
C LEU A 99 -29.92 31.91 -69.49
N ASP A 100 -30.24 33.20 -69.41
CA ASP A 100 -29.54 34.16 -68.56
C ASP A 100 -29.63 33.77 -67.06
N GLN A 101 -30.81 33.32 -66.60
CA GLN A 101 -30.97 32.78 -65.23
C GLN A 101 -30.11 31.54 -65.00
N ILE A 102 -30.19 30.52 -65.86
CA ILE A 102 -29.41 29.28 -65.73
C ILE A 102 -27.90 29.57 -65.74
N THR A 103 -27.45 30.53 -66.56
CA THR A 103 -26.04 30.96 -66.59
C THR A 103 -25.61 31.62 -65.28
N SER A 104 -26.48 32.45 -64.68
CA SER A 104 -26.24 33.05 -63.36
C SER A 104 -26.24 32.02 -62.22
N GLU A 105 -27.13 31.02 -62.29
CA GLU A 105 -27.18 29.92 -61.31
C GLU A 105 -25.94 29.02 -61.42
N GLN A 106 -25.48 28.71 -62.63
CA GLN A 106 -24.23 27.98 -62.85
C GLN A 106 -23.03 28.73 -62.24
N SER A 107 -22.88 30.03 -62.52
CA SER A 107 -21.78 30.83 -61.94
C SER A 107 -21.82 30.79 -60.41
N ALA A 108 -23.00 30.97 -59.79
CA ALA A 108 -23.14 30.95 -58.34
C ALA A 108 -22.82 29.59 -57.71
N ILE A 109 -23.03 28.48 -58.43
CA ILE A 109 -22.65 27.12 -58.00
C ILE A 109 -21.14 26.89 -58.17
N GLU A 110 -20.53 27.38 -59.25
CA GLU A 110 -19.08 27.30 -59.47
C GLU A 110 -18.29 28.15 -58.45
N ASP A 111 -18.79 29.33 -58.11
CA ASP A 111 -18.27 30.18 -57.04
C ASP A 111 -18.35 29.52 -55.66
N GLN A 112 -19.39 28.72 -55.38
CA GLN A 112 -19.53 27.96 -54.13
C GLN A 112 -18.69 26.69 -54.07
N LEU A 113 -18.42 26.05 -55.22
CA LEU A 113 -17.62 24.82 -55.30
C LEU A 113 -16.15 25.04 -54.89
N THR A 114 -15.61 26.24 -55.05
CA THR A 114 -14.22 26.56 -54.68
C THR A 114 -14.00 26.54 -53.16
N PRO A 115 -14.68 27.37 -52.33
CA PRO A 115 -14.50 27.34 -50.89
C PRO A 115 -14.89 26.00 -50.25
N MET A 116 -15.88 25.27 -50.80
CA MET A 116 -16.19 23.92 -50.30
C MET A 116 -15.03 22.92 -50.50
N ARG A 117 -14.25 23.05 -51.59
CA ARG A 117 -13.04 22.21 -51.80
C ARG A 117 -11.91 22.60 -50.85
N GLU A 118 -11.75 23.89 -50.58
CA GLU A 118 -10.77 24.39 -49.60
C GLU A 118 -11.13 23.96 -48.18
N GLU A 119 -12.42 24.00 -47.81
CA GLU A 119 -12.92 23.51 -46.52
C GLU A 119 -12.70 22.01 -46.34
N ILE A 120 -12.98 21.19 -47.38
CA ILE A 120 -12.69 19.75 -47.38
C ILE A 120 -11.18 19.49 -47.19
N ALA A 121 -10.31 20.18 -47.93
CA ALA A 121 -8.85 20.04 -47.76
C ALA A 121 -8.38 20.48 -46.36
N GLY A 122 -9.02 21.50 -45.78
CA GLY A 122 -8.82 21.91 -44.39
C GLY A 122 -9.20 20.81 -43.39
N PHE A 123 -10.36 20.18 -43.56
CA PHE A 123 -10.79 19.06 -42.72
C PHE A 123 -9.89 17.83 -42.88
N GLU A 124 -9.43 17.50 -44.10
CA GLU A 124 -8.49 16.40 -44.32
C GLU A 124 -7.14 16.65 -43.62
N THR A 125 -6.64 17.89 -43.68
CA THR A 125 -5.42 18.31 -42.97
C THR A 125 -5.60 18.20 -41.45
N ALA A 126 -6.68 18.77 -40.91
CA ALA A 126 -6.99 18.73 -39.48
C ALA A 126 -7.21 17.29 -38.96
N ARG A 127 -7.77 16.40 -39.79
CA ARG A 127 -7.92 14.97 -39.46
C ARG A 127 -6.56 14.27 -39.38
N ALA A 128 -5.66 14.54 -40.33
CA ALA A 128 -4.30 14.00 -40.29
C ALA A 128 -3.51 14.52 -39.07
N GLU A 129 -3.64 15.79 -38.70
CA GLU A 129 -3.05 16.32 -37.45
C GLU A 129 -3.62 15.63 -36.21
N ALA A 130 -4.95 15.42 -36.15
CA ALA A 130 -5.60 14.71 -35.05
C ALA A 130 -5.15 13.24 -34.94
N GLU A 131 -5.01 12.53 -36.08
CA GLU A 131 -4.50 11.15 -36.13
C GLU A 131 -3.04 11.05 -35.63
N ASN A 132 -2.19 12.01 -36.01
CA ASN A 132 -0.80 12.09 -35.52
C ASN A 132 -0.75 12.41 -34.01
N ASN A 133 -1.54 13.39 -33.54
CA ASN A 133 -1.59 13.76 -32.13
C ASN A 133 -2.12 12.63 -31.24
N LEU A 134 -3.13 11.88 -31.71
CA LEU A 134 -3.65 10.68 -31.03
C LEU A 134 -2.57 9.59 -30.93
N THR A 135 -1.78 9.40 -31.99
CA THR A 135 -0.66 8.45 -32.02
C THR A 135 0.41 8.83 -31.00
N ALA A 136 0.82 10.11 -30.99
CA ALA A 136 1.80 10.64 -30.03
C ALA A 136 1.32 10.51 -28.57
N ALA A 137 0.08 10.90 -28.27
CA ALA A 137 -0.50 10.78 -26.92
C ALA A 137 -0.63 9.31 -26.47
N THR A 138 -0.93 8.39 -27.39
CA THR A 138 -0.95 6.95 -27.10
C THR A 138 0.44 6.42 -26.75
N GLN A 139 1.49 6.89 -27.43
CA GLN A 139 2.87 6.55 -27.14
C GLN A 139 3.36 7.14 -25.81
N GLU A 140 2.99 8.39 -25.49
CA GLU A 140 3.30 9.02 -24.20
C GLU A 140 2.62 8.28 -23.03
N LEU A 141 1.34 7.90 -23.18
CA LEU A 141 0.64 7.08 -22.17
C LEU A 141 1.31 5.72 -21.94
N ALA A 142 1.90 5.12 -22.98
CA ALA A 142 2.67 3.88 -22.85
C ALA A 142 4.01 4.10 -22.11
N ASP A 143 4.74 5.17 -22.39
CA ASP A 143 5.97 5.54 -21.65
C ASP A 143 5.68 5.82 -20.17
N VAL A 144 4.68 6.65 -19.88
CA VAL A 144 4.24 6.96 -18.51
C VAL A 144 3.76 5.70 -17.79
N GLY A 145 3.06 4.79 -18.48
CA GLY A 145 2.66 3.49 -17.94
C GLY A 145 3.85 2.60 -17.55
N ASN A 146 4.87 2.51 -18.41
CA ASN A 146 6.10 1.75 -18.14
C ASN A 146 6.89 2.35 -16.97
N ARG A 147 7.09 3.67 -16.96
CA ARG A 147 7.80 4.39 -15.87
C ARG A 147 7.07 4.29 -14.54
N LEU A 148 5.73 4.30 -14.55
CA LEU A 148 4.91 4.08 -13.35
C LEU A 148 4.99 2.62 -12.86
N LYS A 149 5.18 1.64 -13.75
CA LYS A 149 5.48 0.26 -13.35
C LYS A 149 6.87 0.16 -12.71
N GLU A 150 7.91 0.68 -13.36
CA GLU A 150 9.29 0.67 -12.86
C GLU A 150 9.40 1.36 -11.48
N ALA A 151 8.73 2.50 -11.31
CA ALA A 151 8.67 3.20 -10.03
C ALA A 151 8.00 2.37 -8.91
N ARG A 152 6.96 1.58 -9.23
CA ARG A 152 6.31 0.67 -8.26
C ARG A 152 7.15 -0.55 -7.93
N ASP A 153 7.79 -1.15 -8.94
CA ASP A 153 8.69 -2.29 -8.75
C ASP A 153 9.90 -1.87 -7.89
N SER A 154 10.44 -0.67 -8.11
CA SER A 154 11.49 -0.05 -7.28
C SER A 154 11.01 0.29 -5.86
N GLN A 155 9.80 0.84 -5.71
CA GLN A 155 9.21 1.08 -4.38
C GLN A 155 9.08 -0.22 -3.57
N ALA A 156 8.65 -1.32 -4.20
CA ALA A 156 8.54 -2.62 -3.53
C ALA A 156 9.90 -3.13 -3.05
N GLN A 157 10.94 -3.04 -3.90
CA GLN A 157 12.31 -3.41 -3.53
C GLN A 157 12.85 -2.57 -2.36
N LEU A 158 12.56 -1.26 -2.33
CA LEU A 158 12.96 -0.38 -1.22
C LEU A 158 12.23 -0.71 0.09
N GLN A 159 10.95 -1.13 0.02
CA GLN A 159 10.19 -1.58 1.19
C GLN A 159 10.73 -2.91 1.73
N GLU A 160 11.10 -3.85 0.86
CA GLU A 160 11.73 -5.13 1.25
C GLU A 160 13.12 -4.90 1.88
N GLN A 161 13.96 -4.06 1.28
CA GLN A 161 15.26 -3.65 1.84
C GLN A 161 15.12 -2.97 3.21
N LEU A 162 14.10 -2.13 3.40
CA LEU A 162 13.82 -1.49 4.69
C LEU A 162 13.42 -2.51 5.76
N SER A 163 12.63 -3.53 5.40
CA SER A 163 12.26 -4.62 6.32
C SER A 163 13.50 -5.40 6.75
N VAL A 164 14.31 -5.87 5.80
CA VAL A 164 15.55 -6.62 6.08
C VAL A 164 16.51 -5.81 6.96
N LEU A 165 16.70 -4.52 6.67
CA LEU A 165 17.55 -3.65 7.49
C LEU A 165 17.01 -3.44 8.91
N THR A 166 15.69 -3.47 9.09
CA THR A 166 15.03 -3.36 10.41
C THR A 166 15.21 -4.64 11.23
N ASP A 167 15.05 -5.80 10.58
CA ASP A 167 15.29 -7.11 11.20
C ASP A 167 16.77 -7.29 11.58
N ASP A 168 17.70 -6.92 10.68
CA ASP A 168 19.14 -6.95 10.96
C ASP A 168 19.54 -5.97 12.07
N THR A 169 18.92 -4.78 12.15
CA THR A 169 19.16 -3.83 13.24
C THR A 169 18.69 -4.40 14.58
N SER A 170 17.54 -5.06 14.60
CA SER A 170 16.98 -5.71 15.81
C SER A 170 17.86 -6.88 16.26
N ARG A 171 18.32 -7.72 15.32
CA ARG A 171 19.27 -8.81 15.56
C ARG A 171 20.61 -8.30 16.10
N LEU A 172 21.18 -7.25 15.50
CA LEU A 172 22.43 -6.64 15.96
C LEU A 172 22.31 -6.01 17.35
N ALA A 173 21.16 -5.42 17.69
CA ALA A 173 20.91 -4.90 19.03
C ALA A 173 20.86 -6.02 20.09
N GLN A 174 20.25 -7.17 19.76
CA GLN A 174 20.25 -8.34 20.62
C GLN A 174 21.67 -8.94 20.75
N GLU A 175 22.39 -9.13 19.65
CA GLU A 175 23.77 -9.64 19.65
C GLU A 175 24.73 -8.76 20.47
N ALA A 176 24.50 -7.44 20.47
CA ALA A 176 25.22 -6.47 21.31
C ALA A 176 24.88 -6.64 22.80
N SER A 177 23.60 -6.73 23.16
CA SER A 177 23.18 -6.95 24.56
C SER A 177 23.71 -8.27 25.12
N ASP A 178 23.64 -9.35 24.33
CA ASP A 178 24.24 -10.64 24.67
C ASP A 178 25.77 -10.55 24.83
N ALA A 179 26.45 -9.69 24.04
CA ALA A 179 27.88 -9.45 24.18
C ALA A 179 28.22 -8.68 25.47
N GLU A 180 27.46 -7.65 25.81
CA GLU A 180 27.62 -6.88 27.05
C GLU A 180 27.40 -7.75 28.29
N ALA A 181 26.34 -8.58 28.29
CA ALA A 181 26.08 -9.53 29.37
C ALA A 181 27.24 -10.51 29.59
N ARG A 182 27.80 -11.08 28.50
CA ARG A 182 28.98 -11.95 28.55
C ARG A 182 30.24 -11.23 29.05
N VAL A 183 30.41 -9.94 28.73
CA VAL A 183 31.54 -9.13 29.23
C VAL A 183 31.43 -8.86 30.73
N GLN A 184 30.23 -8.61 31.25
CA GLN A 184 30.04 -8.43 32.70
C GLN A 184 30.24 -9.76 33.45
N GLN A 185 29.66 -10.86 32.96
CA GLN A 185 29.88 -12.20 33.52
C GLN A 185 31.38 -12.59 33.54
N ALA A 186 32.13 -12.24 32.49
CA ALA A 186 33.58 -12.47 32.45
C ALA A 186 34.33 -11.66 33.50
N ARG A 187 33.94 -10.40 33.75
CA ARG A 187 34.53 -9.54 34.80
C ARG A 187 34.21 -10.04 36.21
N GLU A 188 32.98 -10.50 36.45
CA GLU A 188 32.59 -11.12 37.72
C GLU A 188 33.38 -12.40 37.99
N ALA A 189 33.55 -13.25 36.98
CA ALA A 189 34.38 -14.45 37.06
C ALA A 189 35.87 -14.12 37.26
N GLU A 190 36.39 -13.06 36.64
CA GLU A 190 37.75 -12.57 36.86
C GLU A 190 37.94 -12.08 38.31
N ALA A 191 37.03 -11.23 38.81
CA ALA A 191 37.09 -10.72 40.17
C ALA A 191 37.00 -11.86 41.22
N ALA A 192 36.08 -12.81 41.04
CA ALA A 192 35.99 -14.00 41.89
C ALA A 192 37.27 -14.85 41.85
N SER A 193 37.92 -14.96 40.67
CA SER A 193 39.21 -15.66 40.52
C SER A 193 40.34 -14.92 41.25
N GLN A 194 40.38 -13.59 41.19
CA GLN A 194 41.35 -12.76 41.92
C GLN A 194 41.16 -12.91 43.45
N THR A 195 39.91 -12.92 43.95
CA THR A 195 39.61 -13.20 45.36
C THR A 195 40.06 -14.60 45.76
N ALA A 196 39.77 -15.63 44.95
CA ALA A 196 40.20 -17.00 45.22
C ALA A 196 41.73 -17.15 45.29
N VAL A 197 42.48 -16.46 44.42
CA VAL A 197 43.95 -16.43 44.46
C VAL A 197 44.47 -15.73 45.71
N ALA A 198 43.85 -14.63 46.14
CA ALA A 198 44.21 -13.96 47.40
C ALA A 198 43.98 -14.88 48.61
N THR A 199 42.81 -15.51 48.72
CA THR A 199 42.50 -16.46 49.80
C THR A 199 43.42 -17.68 49.79
N ALA A 200 43.76 -18.22 48.62
CA ALA A 200 44.72 -19.32 48.51
C ALA A 200 46.14 -18.93 48.94
N THR A 201 46.53 -17.66 48.74
CA THR A 201 47.81 -17.12 49.20
C THR A 201 47.85 -16.98 50.73
N GLU A 202 46.78 -16.44 51.33
CA GLU A 202 46.62 -16.36 52.79
C GLU A 202 46.64 -17.75 53.45
N GLN A 203 45.97 -18.74 52.84
CA GLN A 203 46.03 -20.14 53.29
C GLN A 203 47.42 -20.75 53.21
N LEU A 204 48.21 -20.43 52.17
CA LEU A 204 49.61 -20.85 52.06
C LEU A 204 50.51 -20.21 53.12
N GLU A 205 50.30 -18.93 53.45
CA GLU A 205 51.02 -18.26 54.54
C GLU A 205 50.67 -18.88 55.90
N ALA A 206 49.39 -19.14 56.17
CA ALA A 206 48.93 -19.81 57.39
C ALA A 206 49.52 -21.23 57.54
N LEU A 207 49.46 -22.06 56.49
CA LEU A 207 50.08 -23.39 56.48
C LEU A 207 51.60 -23.34 56.63
N THR A 208 52.25 -22.29 56.10
CA THR A 208 53.69 -22.08 56.27
C THR A 208 54.04 -21.79 57.72
N ALA A 209 53.25 -20.95 58.40
CA ALA A 209 53.41 -20.61 59.81
C ALA A 209 53.07 -21.78 60.77
N GLU A 210 52.07 -22.60 60.42
CA GLU A 210 51.78 -23.86 61.12
C GLU A 210 52.96 -24.82 61.00
N ARG A 211 53.51 -25.01 59.79
CA ARG A 211 54.68 -25.86 59.53
C ARG A 211 55.94 -25.38 60.27
N ASP A 212 56.17 -24.06 60.37
CA ASP A 212 57.24 -23.51 61.22
C ASP A 212 57.01 -23.75 62.72
N THR A 213 55.75 -23.67 63.17
CA THR A 213 55.36 -23.97 64.57
C THR A 213 55.57 -25.45 64.92
N VAL A 214 55.16 -26.35 64.03
CA VAL A 214 55.37 -27.80 64.18
C VAL A 214 56.86 -28.16 64.14
N SER A 215 57.67 -27.49 63.30
CA SER A 215 59.13 -27.68 63.30
C SER A 215 59.75 -27.32 64.65
N LYS A 216 59.40 -26.16 65.22
CA LYS A 216 59.87 -25.74 66.55
C LYS A 216 59.40 -26.66 67.67
N ALA A 217 58.17 -27.17 67.59
CA ALA A 217 57.66 -28.14 68.56
C ALA A 217 58.40 -29.49 68.46
N LEU A 218 58.82 -29.90 67.26
CA LEU A 218 59.65 -31.08 67.04
C LEU A 218 61.09 -30.87 67.57
N GLU A 219 61.65 -29.68 67.41
CA GLU A 219 62.95 -29.29 67.98
C GLU A 219 62.92 -29.31 69.52
N ASP A 220 61.92 -28.70 70.16
CA ASP A 220 61.74 -28.73 71.63
C ASP A 220 61.48 -30.16 72.14
N MET A 221 60.64 -30.95 71.47
CA MET A 221 60.46 -32.38 71.80
C MET A 221 61.76 -33.18 71.68
N THR A 222 62.59 -32.89 70.68
CA THR A 222 63.90 -33.52 70.49
C THR A 222 64.85 -33.13 71.63
N GLN A 223 64.92 -31.84 71.97
CA GLN A 223 65.74 -31.36 73.08
C GLN A 223 65.29 -31.93 74.43
N ARG A 224 63.97 -32.02 74.68
CA ARG A 224 63.42 -32.66 75.89
C ARG A 224 63.75 -34.15 75.95
N ARG A 225 63.62 -34.89 74.84
CA ARG A 225 64.01 -36.31 74.76
C ARG A 225 65.49 -36.48 75.14
N ASP A 226 66.36 -35.63 74.60
CA ASP A 226 67.81 -35.73 74.82
C ASP A 226 68.19 -35.32 76.25
N GLN A 227 67.49 -34.34 76.84
CA GLN A 227 67.58 -34.01 78.26
C GLN A 227 67.11 -35.18 79.14
N LEU A 228 65.93 -35.75 78.90
CA LEU A 228 65.44 -36.92 79.66
C LEU A 228 66.39 -38.12 79.54
N MET A 229 67.04 -38.31 78.39
CA MET A 229 68.03 -39.37 78.20
C MET A 229 69.29 -39.12 79.02
N ALA A 230 69.79 -37.89 79.07
CA ALA A 230 70.92 -37.50 79.92
C ALA A 230 70.57 -37.59 81.42
N ASP A 231 69.38 -37.14 81.81
CA ASP A 231 68.87 -37.23 83.19
C ASP A 231 68.69 -38.69 83.63
N THR A 232 68.26 -39.58 82.72
CA THR A 232 68.15 -41.02 82.96
C THR A 232 69.54 -41.64 83.16
N MET A 233 70.53 -41.32 82.31
CA MET A 233 71.90 -41.79 82.50
C MET A 233 72.50 -41.30 83.83
N ALA A 234 72.26 -40.05 84.21
CA ALA A 234 72.69 -39.51 85.51
C ALA A 234 71.97 -40.19 86.69
N ALA A 235 70.70 -40.56 86.54
CA ALA A 235 69.95 -41.32 87.54
C ALA A 235 70.44 -42.79 87.64
N GLU A 236 70.85 -43.41 86.53
CA GLU A 236 71.50 -44.73 86.52
C GLU A 236 72.87 -44.70 87.19
N GLU A 237 73.69 -43.67 86.94
CA GLU A 237 74.95 -43.44 87.67
C GLU A 237 74.70 -43.19 89.17
N GLN A 238 73.68 -42.40 89.50
CA GLN A 238 73.28 -42.17 90.90
C GLN A 238 72.79 -43.48 91.54
N GLN A 239 72.04 -44.32 90.84
CA GLN A 239 71.61 -45.63 91.33
C GLN A 239 72.82 -46.54 91.58
N GLN A 240 73.78 -46.61 90.65
CA GLN A 240 75.02 -47.38 90.83
C GLN A 240 75.84 -46.87 92.03
N SER A 241 75.93 -45.54 92.20
CA SER A 241 76.56 -44.91 93.36
C SER A 241 75.84 -45.24 94.68
N VAL A 242 74.50 -45.16 94.71
CA VAL A 242 73.69 -45.56 95.86
C VAL A 242 73.80 -47.06 96.13
N GLN A 243 73.86 -47.92 95.11
CA GLN A 243 74.06 -49.35 95.26
C GLN A 243 75.46 -49.68 95.81
N ALA A 244 76.49 -48.94 95.39
CA ALA A 244 77.84 -49.03 95.94
C ALA A 244 77.89 -48.53 97.38
N ILE A 245 77.21 -47.43 97.72
CA ILE A 245 77.07 -46.93 99.09
C ILE A 245 76.31 -47.94 99.96
N ILE A 246 75.22 -48.55 99.47
CA ILE A 246 74.50 -49.61 100.20
C ILE A 246 75.38 -50.84 100.41
N THR A 247 76.20 -51.21 99.41
CA THR A 247 77.16 -52.31 99.53
C THR A 247 78.23 -51.99 100.58
N GLN A 248 78.84 -50.80 100.52
CA GLN A 248 79.82 -50.31 101.49
C GLN A 248 79.21 -50.15 102.88
N LEU A 249 77.96 -49.71 103.00
CA LEU A 249 77.25 -49.57 104.27
C LEU A 249 76.86 -50.94 104.83
N SER A 250 76.57 -51.93 103.98
CA SER A 250 76.35 -53.33 104.39
C SER A 250 77.65 -53.98 104.85
N ASP A 251 78.78 -53.69 104.19
CA ASP A 251 80.12 -54.14 104.61
C ASP A 251 80.57 -53.44 105.91
N ASN A 252 80.24 -52.16 106.08
CA ASN A 252 80.44 -51.43 107.32
C ASN A 252 79.48 -51.89 108.44
N LEU A 253 78.27 -52.33 108.10
CA LEU A 253 77.31 -52.92 109.03
C LEU A 253 77.72 -54.34 109.41
N ALA A 254 78.29 -55.13 108.50
CA ALA A 254 78.89 -56.43 108.78
C ALA A 254 80.13 -56.28 109.69
N THR A 255 81.00 -55.32 109.38
CA THR A 255 82.13 -54.93 110.24
C THR A 255 81.62 -54.47 111.62
N ARG A 256 80.57 -53.63 111.66
CA ARG A 256 79.92 -53.23 112.90
C ARG A 256 79.15 -54.35 113.58
N SER A 257 78.68 -55.39 112.89
CA SER A 257 78.03 -56.55 113.52
C SER A 257 79.06 -57.53 114.06
N GLN A 258 80.27 -57.60 113.50
CA GLN A 258 81.40 -58.28 114.14
C GLN A 258 81.90 -57.51 115.36
N LEU A 259 82.02 -56.18 115.27
CA LEU A 259 82.32 -55.32 116.44
C LEU A 259 81.20 -55.35 117.49
N LEU A 260 79.93 -55.41 117.07
CA LEU A 260 78.80 -55.55 117.98
C LEU A 260 78.72 -56.96 118.55
N ALA A 261 79.09 -58.02 117.82
CA ALA A 261 79.21 -59.37 118.40
C ALA A 261 80.36 -59.45 119.41
N ASP A 262 81.50 -58.79 119.16
CA ASP A 262 82.61 -58.64 120.13
C ASP A 262 82.17 -57.84 121.37
N ILE A 263 81.37 -56.78 121.17
CA ILE A 263 80.76 -55.99 122.26
C ILE A 263 79.61 -56.76 122.95
N GLU A 264 78.85 -57.60 122.27
CA GLU A 264 77.69 -58.34 122.78
C GLU A 264 78.14 -59.58 123.55
N GLN A 265 79.21 -60.25 123.09
CA GLN A 265 79.97 -61.22 123.89
C GLN A 265 80.53 -60.58 125.16
N ARG A 266 80.89 -59.28 125.11
CA ARG A 266 81.36 -58.49 126.26
C ARG A 266 80.24 -57.84 127.11
N ILE A 267 79.01 -57.77 126.61
CA ILE A 267 77.80 -57.35 127.37
C ILE A 267 77.15 -58.57 128.02
N THR A 268 77.21 -59.75 127.38
CA THR A 268 76.86 -61.04 127.97
C THR A 268 77.69 -61.32 129.23
N ASP A 269 78.97 -60.92 129.22
CA ASP A 269 79.88 -60.96 130.38
C ASP A 269 79.63 -59.85 131.44
N LEU A 270 78.71 -58.89 131.22
CA LEU A 270 78.56 -57.69 132.06
C LEU A 270 77.15 -57.31 132.52
N GLN A 271 76.07 -57.69 131.82
CA GLN A 271 74.72 -57.21 132.13
C GLN A 271 73.69 -58.33 132.33
N ASP A 272 73.97 -59.16 133.33
CA ASP A 272 72.99 -59.91 134.12
C ASP A 272 72.12 -58.95 134.99
N GLN A 273 71.60 -57.87 134.39
CA GLN A 273 70.91 -56.74 135.03
C GLN A 273 69.87 -56.06 134.11
N ASN A 274 68.58 -56.23 134.42
CA ASN A 274 67.36 -55.45 134.10
C ASN A 274 67.45 -54.38 132.95
N ALA A 275 66.75 -54.44 131.79
CA ALA A 275 65.37 -54.78 131.41
C ALA A 275 64.33 -53.62 131.44
N GLN A 276 63.60 -53.43 130.31
CA GLN A 276 62.35 -52.66 130.09
C GLN A 276 62.46 -51.10 130.09
N ASP A 277 61.67 -50.29 129.34
CA ASP A 277 60.50 -50.57 128.45
C ASP A 277 60.17 -49.49 127.35
N ASN A 278 59.52 -49.95 126.26
CA ASN A 278 58.49 -49.36 125.34
C ASN A 278 58.37 -47.87 124.82
N GLN A 279 58.26 -47.75 123.46
CA GLN A 279 57.23 -47.03 122.62
C GLN A 279 57.13 -45.46 122.65
N ASP A 280 56.42 -44.70 121.79
CA ASP A 280 55.41 -44.95 120.72
C ASP A 280 55.22 -43.78 119.68
N THR A 281 54.45 -44.01 118.58
CA THR A 281 53.37 -43.20 117.89
C THR A 281 53.46 -41.65 117.62
N GLN A 282 52.95 -41.03 116.52
CA GLN A 282 52.54 -41.38 115.11
C GLN A 282 52.11 -40.09 114.30
N VAL A 283 52.32 -40.08 112.95
CA VAL A 283 51.44 -39.65 111.79
C VAL A 283 50.61 -38.32 111.76
N GLN A 284 50.47 -37.69 110.56
CA GLN A 284 49.25 -37.09 109.89
C GLN A 284 49.62 -36.03 108.78
N ASN A 285 48.98 -35.80 107.61
CA ASN A 285 47.57 -35.74 107.07
C ASN A 285 46.88 -34.35 107.19
N THR A 286 46.16 -33.75 106.22
CA THR A 286 45.99 -33.89 104.73
C THR A 286 45.56 -32.49 104.16
N GLN A 287 44.87 -32.15 103.04
CA GLN A 287 44.14 -32.80 101.91
C GLN A 287 43.92 -31.80 100.72
N GLU A 288 43.32 -32.21 99.58
CA GLU A 288 42.89 -31.32 98.45
C GLU A 288 41.43 -30.80 98.54
N HIS A 289 41.06 -29.76 97.76
CA HIS A 289 39.74 -29.67 97.07
C HIS A 289 39.61 -28.63 95.93
N GLU A 290 38.66 -28.90 95.02
CA GLU A 290 38.06 -28.04 93.96
C GLU A 290 36.54 -27.81 94.29
N PRO A 291 35.63 -27.11 93.52
CA PRO A 291 35.24 -27.40 92.10
C PRO A 291 34.56 -26.24 91.28
N SER A 292 34.08 -26.56 90.03
CA SER A 292 32.85 -26.18 89.25
C SER A 292 32.09 -24.81 89.44
N ASP A 293 31.24 -24.28 88.53
CA ASP A 293 30.42 -24.88 87.44
C ASP A 293 29.97 -23.86 86.31
N GLN A 294 29.01 -24.27 85.44
CA GLN A 294 28.48 -23.70 84.17
C GLN A 294 27.59 -22.42 84.21
N ASP A 295 27.31 -21.83 83.02
CA ASP A 295 25.94 -21.43 82.59
C ASP A 295 25.81 -21.18 81.06
N VAL A 296 24.60 -21.33 80.46
CA VAL A 296 24.28 -21.11 79.02
C VAL A 296 22.81 -20.71 78.80
N GLU A 297 22.52 -19.71 77.94
CA GLU A 297 21.17 -19.44 77.41
C GLU A 297 21.20 -18.69 76.05
N VAL A 298 20.20 -18.88 75.16
CA VAL A 298 19.54 -17.85 74.31
C VAL A 298 18.43 -18.44 73.39
N GLN A 299 17.45 -17.58 73.09
CA GLN A 299 16.19 -17.73 72.32
C GLN A 299 16.41 -17.45 70.79
N SER A 300 15.45 -17.39 69.86
CA SER A 300 14.16 -18.07 69.55
C SER A 300 13.63 -17.51 68.20
N ASN A 301 12.84 -18.26 67.41
CA ASN A 301 11.71 -17.77 66.57
C ASN A 301 11.14 -18.90 65.69
N GLY A 302 9.91 -18.83 65.17
CA GLY A 302 8.91 -17.75 65.25
C GLY A 302 8.41 -17.34 63.86
N GLN A 303 7.42 -18.06 63.33
CA GLN A 303 6.97 -17.94 61.93
C GLN A 303 5.60 -17.24 61.86
N ALA A 304 5.49 -16.18 61.06
CA ALA A 304 4.29 -15.33 60.98
C ALA A 304 3.67 -15.34 59.57
N THR A 305 2.35 -15.41 59.49
CA THR A 305 1.56 -15.33 58.25
C THR A 305 1.17 -13.89 57.92
N THR A 306 1.55 -13.42 56.73
CA THR A 306 1.28 -12.05 56.25
C THR A 306 0.02 -12.01 55.39
N THR A 307 -0.90 -11.09 55.69
CA THR A 307 -2.09 -10.83 54.84
C THR A 307 -1.89 -9.52 54.10
N LEU A 308 -1.95 -9.54 52.77
CA LEU A 308 -1.80 -8.34 51.95
C LEU A 308 -3.13 -7.55 51.93
N ALA A 309 -3.05 -6.24 52.16
CA ALA A 309 -4.20 -5.34 52.17
C ALA A 309 -4.42 -4.68 50.79
N PRO A 310 -5.64 -4.19 50.50
CA PRO A 310 -5.86 -3.16 49.48
C PRO A 310 -5.11 -1.87 49.86
N GLY A 311 -4.61 -1.13 48.86
CA GLY A 311 -3.84 0.09 49.05
C GLY A 311 -3.01 0.51 47.83
N SER A 312 -2.32 1.64 47.95
CA SER A 312 -1.33 2.12 46.98
C SER A 312 0.07 1.72 47.42
N TYR A 313 0.85 1.18 46.49
CA TYR A 313 2.21 0.69 46.71
C TYR A 313 3.16 1.19 45.63
N SER A 314 4.45 1.29 45.93
CA SER A 314 5.47 1.57 44.92
C SER A 314 6.77 0.81 45.14
N SER A 315 7.45 0.50 44.04
CA SER A 315 8.79 -0.07 43.97
C SER A 315 9.58 0.66 42.87
N GLY A 316 10.47 1.57 43.26
CA GLY A 316 11.21 2.43 42.32
C GLY A 316 10.27 3.28 41.45
N ALA A 317 10.43 3.18 40.13
CA ALA A 317 9.60 3.88 39.13
C ALA A 317 8.21 3.25 38.89
N ILE A 318 7.91 2.12 39.55
CA ILE A 318 6.66 1.37 39.35
C ILE A 318 5.71 1.62 40.52
N SER A 319 4.46 1.97 40.22
CA SER A 319 3.37 2.02 41.21
C SER A 319 2.39 0.87 40.98
N MET A 320 1.84 0.33 42.05
CA MET A 320 0.80 -0.70 42.04
C MET A 320 -0.32 -0.32 43.00
N ILE A 321 -1.54 -0.19 42.48
CA ILE A 321 -2.75 0.08 43.26
C ILE A 321 -3.57 -1.20 43.32
N LEU A 322 -3.85 -1.68 44.53
CA LEU A 322 -4.72 -2.82 44.82
C LEU A 322 -6.04 -2.29 45.38
N ALA A 323 -7.11 -2.29 44.58
CA ALA A 323 -8.40 -1.76 44.97
C ALA A 323 -9.21 -2.77 45.83
N GLU A 324 -10.09 -2.26 46.69
CA GLU A 324 -10.96 -3.10 47.55
C GLU A 324 -11.93 -3.99 46.76
N ASP A 325 -12.22 -3.64 45.49
CA ASP A 325 -13.10 -4.41 44.59
C ASP A 325 -12.38 -5.56 43.84
N GLY A 326 -11.11 -5.82 44.18
CA GLY A 326 -10.32 -6.89 43.56
C GLY A 326 -9.72 -6.52 42.20
N ARG A 327 -9.71 -5.24 41.80
CA ARG A 327 -8.95 -4.75 40.64
C ARG A 327 -7.55 -4.30 41.02
N PHE A 328 -6.58 -4.51 40.12
CA PHE A 328 -5.26 -3.90 40.24
C PHE A 328 -4.99 -2.97 39.05
N THR A 329 -4.18 -1.95 39.29
CA THR A 329 -3.48 -1.16 38.27
C THR A 329 -1.99 -1.16 38.60
N LEU A 330 -1.15 -1.39 37.60
CA LEU A 330 0.30 -1.34 37.66
C LEU A 330 0.77 -0.31 36.62
N SER A 331 1.57 0.68 37.00
CA SER A 331 2.01 1.76 36.09
C SER A 331 3.49 2.09 36.24
N HIS A 332 4.17 2.35 35.11
CA HIS A 332 5.59 2.69 35.07
C HIS A 332 5.81 4.17 34.72
N ALA A 333 6.13 5.00 35.73
CA ALA A 333 6.12 6.46 35.62
C ALA A 333 7.04 7.04 34.54
N GLU A 334 8.12 6.33 34.18
CA GLU A 334 9.09 6.76 33.16
C GLU A 334 8.77 6.29 31.73
N ARG A 335 7.80 5.37 31.55
CA ARG A 335 7.49 4.72 30.26
C ARG A 335 6.08 4.95 29.74
N ASP A 336 5.19 5.52 30.55
CA ASP A 336 3.76 5.72 30.25
C ASP A 336 3.00 4.39 29.99
N GLU A 337 3.58 3.27 30.43
CA GLU A 337 2.98 1.92 30.38
C GLU A 337 2.02 1.73 31.57
N GLU A 338 0.77 1.33 31.29
CA GLU A 338 -0.20 0.91 32.31
C GLU A 338 -0.74 -0.51 32.02
N VAL A 339 -0.82 -1.32 33.08
CA VAL A 339 -1.47 -2.65 33.06
C VAL A 339 -2.53 -2.71 34.15
N ALA A 340 -3.79 -2.92 33.76
CA ALA A 340 -4.92 -3.05 34.69
C ALA A 340 -5.60 -4.42 34.55
N GLY A 341 -6.05 -4.99 35.66
CA GLY A 341 -6.67 -6.33 35.69
C GLY A 341 -7.38 -6.63 37.01
N ARG A 342 -7.50 -7.91 37.36
CA ARG A 342 -8.03 -8.38 38.65
C ARG A 342 -6.94 -9.07 39.46
N TYR A 343 -7.01 -8.98 40.79
CA TYR A 343 -6.09 -9.68 41.68
C TYR A 343 -6.82 -10.55 42.70
N VAL A 344 -6.13 -11.56 43.21
CA VAL A 344 -6.54 -12.37 44.35
C VAL A 344 -5.35 -12.46 45.29
N ALA A 345 -5.50 -11.95 46.52
CA ALA A 345 -4.52 -12.11 47.59
C ALA A 345 -5.03 -13.13 48.62
N SER A 346 -4.30 -14.23 48.82
CA SER A 346 -4.68 -15.29 49.77
C SER A 346 -3.46 -16.12 50.17
N GLU A 347 -3.44 -16.65 51.39
CA GLU A 347 -2.41 -17.60 51.90
C GLU A 347 -0.95 -17.16 51.67
N GLY A 348 -0.66 -15.85 51.72
CA GLY A 348 0.67 -15.32 51.46
C GLY A 348 1.07 -15.31 49.98
N GLN A 349 0.11 -15.35 49.06
CA GLN A 349 0.30 -15.25 47.61
C GLN A 349 -0.57 -14.14 47.01
N LEU A 350 -0.05 -13.47 45.98
CA LEU A 350 -0.74 -12.51 45.14
C LEU A 350 -0.81 -13.08 43.73
N THR A 351 -2.02 -13.33 43.24
CA THR A 351 -2.27 -13.77 41.86
C THR A 351 -2.89 -12.62 41.06
N LEU A 352 -2.31 -12.29 39.90
CA LEU A 352 -2.82 -11.28 38.96
C LEU A 352 -3.43 -11.99 37.74
N ILE A 353 -4.65 -11.62 37.37
CA ILE A 353 -5.47 -12.26 36.33
C ILE A 353 -6.17 -11.22 35.43
N ASP A 354 -6.60 -11.63 34.23
CA ASP A 354 -7.35 -10.80 33.26
C ASP A 354 -6.70 -9.44 32.90
N ALA A 355 -5.38 -9.36 32.95
CA ALA A 355 -4.62 -8.14 32.69
C ALA A 355 -4.80 -7.60 31.25
N LYS A 356 -4.84 -6.28 31.13
CA LYS A 356 -5.00 -5.52 29.88
C LYS A 356 -4.17 -4.23 29.94
N GLY A 357 -3.80 -3.70 28.79
CA GLY A 357 -2.81 -2.62 28.67
C GLY A 357 -1.46 -3.19 28.24
N ASP A 358 -0.37 -2.54 28.61
CA ASP A 358 0.97 -2.79 28.09
C ASP A 358 1.66 -3.99 28.78
N VAL A 359 1.05 -5.16 28.67
CA VAL A 359 1.49 -6.42 29.29
C VAL A 359 2.81 -6.96 28.72
N GLY A 360 3.26 -6.44 27.57
CA GLY A 360 4.47 -6.90 26.88
C GLY A 360 4.43 -8.39 26.55
N THR A 361 5.46 -9.12 26.99
CA THR A 361 5.57 -10.58 26.88
C THR A 361 5.06 -11.34 28.12
N THR A 362 4.45 -10.64 29.08
CA THR A 362 4.04 -11.22 30.37
C THR A 362 2.83 -12.14 30.22
N ILE A 363 2.94 -13.37 30.71
CA ILE A 363 1.85 -14.36 30.66
C ILE A 363 1.02 -14.28 31.95
N PHE A 364 -0.29 -14.09 31.79
CA PHE A 364 -1.28 -14.12 32.86
C PHE A 364 -2.14 -15.39 32.76
N PRO A 365 -2.58 -16.01 33.86
CA PRO A 365 -2.42 -15.58 35.25
C PRO A 365 -0.99 -15.77 35.78
N MET A 366 -0.52 -14.82 36.57
CA MET A 366 0.79 -14.87 37.24
C MET A 366 0.62 -14.86 38.77
N THR A 367 1.42 -15.66 39.46
CA THR A 367 1.35 -15.84 40.92
C THR A 367 2.68 -15.52 41.56
N CYS A 368 2.68 -14.68 42.58
CA CYS A 368 3.87 -14.23 43.31
C CYS A 368 3.66 -14.45 44.81
N GLY A 369 4.69 -14.92 45.51
CA GLY A 369 4.67 -15.04 46.98
C GLY A 369 4.84 -13.69 47.64
N VAL A 370 4.21 -13.47 48.79
CA VAL A 370 4.26 -12.23 49.56
C VAL A 370 5.04 -12.48 50.85
N GLN A 371 6.22 -11.89 50.96
CA GLN A 371 7.04 -11.90 52.17
C GLN A 371 6.94 -10.56 52.88
N HIS A 372 6.94 -10.53 54.21
CA HIS A 372 6.89 -9.26 54.94
C HIS A 372 8.23 -8.53 54.90
N ALA A 373 8.19 -7.19 54.78
CA ALA A 373 9.34 -6.32 54.89
C ALA A 373 8.99 -5.12 55.78
N GLU A 374 9.99 -4.49 56.43
CA GLU A 374 9.78 -3.48 57.48
C GLU A 374 8.94 -2.26 57.05
N ALA A 375 8.89 -1.96 55.75
CA ALA A 375 8.11 -0.87 55.15
C ALA A 375 6.98 -1.34 54.21
N GLY A 376 6.60 -2.63 54.24
CA GLY A 376 5.56 -3.20 53.38
C GLY A 376 5.74 -4.70 53.13
N PHE A 377 5.99 -5.08 51.87
CA PHE A 377 6.20 -6.48 51.47
C PHE A 377 7.22 -6.61 50.34
N ALA A 378 7.85 -7.78 50.24
CA ALA A 378 8.63 -8.19 49.07
C ALA A 378 7.84 -9.25 48.28
N LEU A 379 7.89 -9.19 46.95
CA LEU A 379 7.39 -10.27 46.11
C LEU A 379 8.49 -11.31 45.86
N ALA A 380 8.10 -12.58 45.86
CA ALA A 380 9.00 -13.72 45.75
C ALA A 380 8.51 -14.75 44.72
N GLN A 381 9.45 -15.53 44.20
CA GLN A 381 9.19 -16.65 43.30
C GLN A 381 8.42 -17.77 44.04
N VAL A 382 7.36 -18.31 43.45
CA VAL A 382 6.57 -19.42 44.00
C VAL A 382 6.45 -20.55 42.97
N GLY A 383 7.04 -21.69 43.31
CA GLY A 383 7.09 -22.85 42.41
C GLY A 383 7.83 -22.55 41.10
N GLU A 384 7.41 -23.22 40.02
CA GLU A 384 8.04 -23.13 38.69
C GLU A 384 7.49 -21.97 37.83
N GLN A 385 6.42 -21.29 38.25
CA GLN A 385 5.86 -20.14 37.51
C GLN A 385 6.68 -18.88 37.77
N VAL A 386 7.47 -18.43 36.79
CA VAL A 386 8.25 -17.19 36.90
C VAL A 386 7.35 -16.00 37.23
N CYS A 387 7.59 -15.34 38.36
CA CYS A 387 6.98 -14.06 38.73
C CYS A 387 7.93 -12.91 38.33
N PRO A 388 7.62 -12.10 37.29
CA PRO A 388 8.51 -11.00 36.87
C PRO A 388 8.67 -9.87 37.90
N LEU A 389 7.82 -9.83 38.92
CA LEU A 389 7.88 -8.88 40.03
C LEU A 389 8.67 -9.44 41.24
N ALA A 390 9.22 -10.65 41.17
CA ALA A 390 9.98 -11.25 42.26
C ALA A 390 11.29 -10.49 42.51
N GLY A 391 11.63 -10.28 43.78
CA GLY A 391 12.76 -9.44 44.20
C GLY A 391 12.41 -7.95 44.36
N LEU A 392 11.26 -7.50 43.87
CA LEU A 392 10.78 -6.13 44.12
C LEU A 392 10.23 -5.99 45.54
N THR A 393 10.70 -4.96 46.24
CA THR A 393 10.17 -4.52 47.54
C THR A 393 9.17 -3.38 47.34
N TRP A 394 7.97 -3.57 47.86
CA TRP A 394 6.82 -2.69 47.71
C TRP A 394 6.56 -1.94 49.02
N GLN A 395 6.69 -0.62 48.97
CA GLN A 395 6.42 0.28 50.08
C GLN A 395 5.00 0.85 49.94
N THR A 396 4.27 0.99 51.04
CA THR A 396 2.98 1.72 51.07
C THR A 396 3.20 3.21 50.81
N GLN A 397 2.34 3.82 49.98
CA GLN A 397 2.27 5.27 49.77
C GLN A 397 1.22 5.95 50.67
#